data_AF-A0A7R9VZM4-F1
#
_entry.id   AF-A0A7R9VZM4-F1
#
_cell.length_a   1.000
_cell.length_b   1.000
_cell.length_c   1.000
_cell.angle_alpha   90.00
_cell.angle_beta   90.00
_cell.angle_gamma   90.00
#
_symmetry.space_group_name_H-M   'P 1'
#
loop_
_entity.id
_entity.type
_entity.pdbx_description
1 polymer ?
#
loop_
_entity_poly.entity_id
_entity_poly.type
_entity_poly.pdbx_seq_one_letter_code
_entity_poly.pdbx_strand_id
1 'polypeptide(L)'
;GGRAFFCSVVDLPTTPDLAVITSAAEDVPHIIQECGKKHVHGAVVLSTGFQELGTVEGLRLEECVKNVARMCPEMNIIGPNSMGVISPWALLNASHADGGSTPKRGTVAFISQSGRMQSGRLCSAILDWAEQENVGFSHFVSVGNMTDIDLADLIDYFASDRHTQ
;
A
#
# COMPACT_ATOMS: atom_id res chain seq x y z
N GLY A 1 8.33 -12.81 17.97
CA GLY A 1 8.76 -11.65 18.79
C GLY A 1 7.54 -11.04 19.43
N GLY A 2 7.48 -11.01 20.76
CA GLY A 2 6.29 -10.61 21.52
C GLY A 2 6.01 -9.11 21.46
N ARG A 3 5.36 -8.66 20.39
CA ARG A 3 4.75 -7.32 20.34
C ARG A 3 3.35 -7.41 20.94
N ALA A 4 2.93 -6.36 21.64
CA ALA A 4 1.57 -6.29 22.18
C ALA A 4 0.55 -6.18 21.04
N PHE A 5 -0.58 -6.86 21.20
CA PHE A 5 -1.70 -6.82 20.26
C PHE A 5 -2.79 -5.93 20.85
N PHE A 6 -3.42 -5.13 19.99
CA PHE A 6 -4.48 -4.19 20.35
C PHE A 6 -5.71 -4.50 19.49
N CYS A 7 -6.90 -4.27 20.04
CA CYS A 7 -8.16 -4.55 19.34
C CYS A 7 -8.51 -3.49 18.30
N SER A 8 -8.04 -2.25 18.50
CA SER A 8 -8.28 -1.12 17.59
C SER A 8 -7.03 -0.27 17.41
N VAL A 9 -6.97 0.46 16.29
CA VAL A 9 -5.91 1.45 16.03
C VAL A 9 -5.93 2.53 17.10
N VAL A 10 -7.11 2.92 17.58
CA VAL A 10 -7.25 3.98 18.60
C VAL A 10 -6.65 3.60 19.95
N ASP A 11 -6.48 2.30 20.23
CA ASP A 11 -5.91 1.79 21.49
C ASP A 11 -4.37 1.79 21.52
N LEU A 12 -3.72 1.99 20.37
CA LEU A 12 -2.25 2.01 20.30
C LEU A 12 -1.65 3.07 21.25
N PRO A 13 -0.54 2.78 21.95
CA PRO A 13 0.08 3.75 22.86
C PRO A 13 0.69 4.96 22.14
N THR A 14 1.00 4.80 20.85
CA THR A 14 1.59 5.82 19.98
C THR A 14 0.87 5.84 18.64
N THR A 15 0.84 7.00 17.99
CA THR A 15 0.37 7.11 16.60
C THR A 15 1.41 6.50 15.67
N PRO A 16 1.05 5.52 14.82
CA PRO A 16 1.95 5.03 13.79
C PRO A 16 2.02 5.99 12.60
N ASP A 17 3.19 6.08 11.96
CA ASP A 17 3.35 6.86 10.72
C ASP A 17 2.66 6.18 9.53
N LEU A 18 2.64 4.85 9.52
CA LEU A 18 2.13 4.01 8.44
C LEU A 18 1.27 2.86 8.98
N ALA A 19 0.04 2.73 8.48
CA ALA A 19 -0.83 1.58 8.71
C ALA A 19 -0.82 0.65 7.49
N VAL A 20 -0.61 -0.66 7.71
CA VAL A 20 -0.75 -1.68 6.65
C VAL A 20 -2.01 -2.48 6.93
N ILE A 21 -3.00 -2.39 6.05
CA ILE A 21 -4.35 -2.94 6.24
C ILE A 21 -4.50 -4.21 5.40
N THR A 22 -4.72 -5.33 6.10
CA THR A 22 -4.90 -6.67 5.50
C THR A 22 -6.23 -7.32 5.91
N SER A 23 -7.16 -6.56 6.47
CA SER A 23 -8.46 -7.04 6.97
C SER A 23 -9.45 -7.33 5.83
N ALA A 24 -10.64 -7.86 6.14
CA ALA A 24 -11.70 -8.04 5.15
C ALA A 24 -12.12 -6.68 4.56
N ALA A 25 -12.55 -6.66 3.29
CA ALA A 25 -12.90 -5.42 2.58
C ALA A 25 -13.99 -4.60 3.30
N GLU A 26 -14.89 -5.26 4.03
CA GLU A 26 -15.95 -4.65 4.82
C GLU A 26 -15.44 -3.84 6.03
N ASP A 27 -14.31 -4.23 6.62
CA ASP A 27 -13.73 -3.56 7.78
C ASP A 27 -12.83 -2.38 7.40
N VAL A 28 -12.34 -2.35 6.15
CA VAL A 28 -11.36 -1.35 5.69
C VAL A 28 -11.83 0.09 5.90
N PRO A 29 -13.07 0.50 5.53
CA PRO A 29 -13.52 1.87 5.77
C PRO A 29 -13.49 2.26 7.26
N HIS A 30 -13.84 1.34 8.15
CA HIS A 30 -13.82 1.58 9.59
C HIS A 30 -12.37 1.77 10.10
N ILE A 31 -11.45 0.90 9.67
CA ILE A 31 -10.03 0.99 10.06
C ILE A 31 -9.41 2.29 9.57
N ILE A 32 -9.67 2.70 8.32
CA ILE A 32 -9.20 3.98 7.77
C ILE A 32 -9.72 5.14 8.63
N GLN A 33 -10.98 5.09 9.06
CA GLN A 33 -11.54 6.12 9.93
C GLN A 33 -10.83 6.17 11.30
N GLU A 34 -10.49 5.03 11.88
CA GLU A 34 -9.71 4.97 13.12
C GLU A 34 -8.28 5.51 12.94
N CYS A 35 -7.62 5.17 11.83
CA CYS A 35 -6.33 5.72 11.45
C CYS A 35 -6.38 7.25 11.35
N GLY A 36 -7.40 7.79 10.69
CA GLY A 36 -7.64 9.23 10.58
C GLY A 36 -7.83 9.90 11.95
N LYS A 37 -8.64 9.30 12.84
CA LYS A 37 -8.83 9.81 14.23
C LYS A 37 -7.54 9.83 15.03
N LYS A 38 -6.58 8.96 14.72
CA LYS A 38 -5.29 8.88 15.39
C LYS A 38 -4.20 9.72 14.72
N HIS A 39 -4.52 10.41 13.62
CA HIS A 39 -3.58 11.18 12.81
C HIS A 39 -2.47 10.33 12.20
N VAL A 40 -2.82 9.13 11.71
CA VAL A 40 -1.90 8.34 10.87
C VAL A 40 -1.74 9.04 9.52
N HIS A 41 -0.51 9.20 9.05
CA HIS A 41 -0.21 9.94 7.81
C HIS A 41 -0.24 9.09 6.55
N GLY A 42 -0.02 7.77 6.67
CA GLY A 42 -0.03 6.85 5.53
C GLY A 42 -0.81 5.57 5.81
N ALA A 43 -1.57 5.10 4.82
CA ALA A 43 -2.18 3.77 4.85
C ALA A 43 -1.91 3.01 3.55
N VAL A 44 -1.52 1.74 3.67
CA VAL A 44 -1.38 0.81 2.54
C VAL A 44 -2.44 -0.27 2.68
N VAL A 45 -3.41 -0.28 1.78
CA VAL A 45 -4.54 -1.22 1.80
C VAL A 45 -4.26 -2.36 0.83
N LEU A 46 -3.87 -3.52 1.39
CA LEU A 46 -3.59 -4.74 0.63
C LEU A 46 -4.86 -5.57 0.35
N SER A 47 -5.93 -5.28 1.09
CA SER A 47 -7.21 -6.00 1.01
C SER A 47 -7.80 -5.97 -0.39
N THR A 48 -8.38 -7.11 -0.80
CA THR A 48 -9.14 -7.30 -2.03
C THR A 48 -10.62 -7.48 -1.70
N GLY A 49 -11.50 -7.26 -2.67
CA GLY A 49 -12.95 -7.37 -2.52
C GLY A 49 -13.72 -6.08 -2.87
N PHE A 50 -13.11 -5.17 -3.64
CA PHE A 50 -13.68 -3.88 -4.00
C PHE A 50 -14.17 -3.89 -5.47
N GLN A 51 -14.03 -2.78 -6.20
CA GLN A 51 -14.56 -2.64 -7.56
C GLN A 51 -14.05 -3.71 -8.53
N GLU A 52 -12.87 -4.30 -8.27
CA GLU A 52 -12.27 -5.34 -9.10
C GLU A 52 -13.12 -6.62 -9.20
N LEU A 53 -14.05 -6.83 -8.26
CA LEU A 53 -15.01 -7.93 -8.32
C LEU A 53 -16.13 -7.68 -9.34
N GLY A 54 -16.34 -6.44 -9.77
CA GLY A 54 -17.45 -6.06 -10.65
C GLY A 54 -18.83 -6.20 -10.02
N THR A 55 -18.91 -6.33 -8.68
CA THR A 55 -20.17 -6.43 -7.93
C THR A 55 -20.63 -5.06 -7.43
N VAL A 56 -21.94 -4.92 -7.20
CA VAL A 56 -22.52 -3.68 -6.65
C VAL A 56 -21.98 -3.42 -5.24
N GLU A 57 -21.79 -4.48 -4.45
CA GLU A 57 -21.24 -4.41 -3.11
C GLU A 57 -19.79 -3.94 -3.10
N GLY A 58 -18.95 -4.45 -4.02
CA GLY A 58 -17.54 -4.07 -4.14
C GLY A 58 -17.37 -2.61 -4.55
N LEU A 59 -18.19 -2.13 -5.49
CA LEU A 59 -18.24 -0.72 -5.88
C LEU A 59 -18.65 0.18 -4.71
N ARG A 60 -19.69 -0.23 -3.95
CA ARG A 60 -20.16 0.51 -2.78
C ARG A 60 -19.09 0.59 -1.68
N LEU A 61 -18.39 -0.51 -1.43
CA LEU A 61 -17.29 -0.53 -0.44
C LEU A 61 -16.16 0.41 -0.85
N GLU A 62 -15.80 0.44 -2.13
CA GLU A 62 -14.78 1.36 -2.61
C GLU A 62 -15.20 2.83 -2.48
N GLU A 63 -16.46 3.14 -2.79
CA GLU A 63 -17.01 4.48 -2.59
C GLU A 63 -16.99 4.89 -1.11
N CYS A 64 -17.31 3.95 -0.20
CA CYS A 64 -17.14 4.17 1.24
C CYS A 64 -15.69 4.50 1.61
N VAL A 65 -14.70 3.76 1.08
CA VAL A 65 -13.28 4.04 1.30
C VAL A 65 -12.92 5.44 0.82
N LYS A 66 -13.32 5.83 -0.41
CA LYS A 66 -13.08 7.18 -0.95
C LYS A 66 -13.72 8.27 -0.08
N ASN A 67 -14.92 8.04 0.43
CA ASN A 67 -15.60 9.01 1.29
C ASN A 67 -14.88 9.18 2.64
N VAL A 68 -14.41 8.09 3.25
CA VAL A 68 -13.63 8.17 4.49
C VAL A 68 -12.26 8.82 4.26
N ALA A 69 -11.59 8.51 3.14
CA ALA A 69 -10.33 9.12 2.75
C ALA A 69 -10.45 10.66 2.67
N ARG A 70 -11.50 11.16 2.01
CA ARG A 70 -11.79 12.61 1.93
C ARG A 70 -12.03 13.27 3.29
N MET A 71 -12.49 12.52 4.29
CA MET A 71 -12.66 13.03 5.65
C MET A 71 -11.33 13.10 6.42
N CYS A 72 -10.26 12.48 5.91
CA CYS A 72 -8.96 12.37 6.53
C CYS A 72 -7.87 12.96 5.62
N PRO A 73 -7.90 14.27 5.28
CA PRO A 73 -7.04 14.86 4.25
C PRO A 73 -5.53 14.86 4.58
N GLU A 74 -5.16 14.57 5.82
CA GLU A 74 -3.76 14.46 6.26
C GLU A 74 -3.19 13.04 6.08
N MET A 75 -4.01 12.09 5.59
CA MET A 75 -3.64 10.69 5.41
C MET A 75 -3.67 10.31 3.93
N ASN A 76 -2.52 9.88 3.42
CA ASN A 76 -2.38 9.36 2.06
C ASN A 76 -2.62 7.85 2.03
N ILE A 77 -3.43 7.39 1.09
CA ILE A 77 -3.84 5.99 0.99
C ILE A 77 -3.38 5.39 -0.34
N ILE A 78 -2.61 4.31 -0.26
CA ILE A 78 -2.22 3.47 -1.39
C ILE A 78 -3.12 2.22 -1.42
N GLY A 79 -3.76 1.96 -2.55
CA GLY A 79 -4.73 0.88 -2.73
C GLY A 79 -6.18 1.38 -2.87
N PRO A 80 -7.19 0.55 -2.54
CA PRO A 80 -7.11 -0.85 -2.11
C PRO A 80 -6.65 -1.79 -3.23
N ASN A 81 -6.65 -3.10 -2.97
CA ASN A 81 -6.22 -4.15 -3.90
C ASN A 81 -4.75 -3.96 -4.35
N SER A 82 -3.91 -3.42 -3.46
CA SER A 82 -2.48 -3.22 -3.68
C SER A 82 -1.69 -4.48 -3.30
N MET A 83 -0.57 -4.74 -3.99
CA MET A 83 0.46 -5.67 -3.51
C MET A 83 1.35 -5.07 -2.41
N GLY A 84 1.34 -3.75 -2.27
CA GLY A 84 2.00 -2.98 -1.23
C GLY A 84 3.14 -2.11 -1.73
N VAL A 85 3.98 -1.70 -0.78
CA VAL A 85 5.07 -0.75 -0.97
C VAL A 85 6.37 -1.31 -0.41
N ILE A 86 7.45 -1.22 -1.18
CA ILE A 86 8.79 -1.55 -0.72
C ILE A 86 9.70 -0.35 -0.99
N SER A 87 10.45 0.08 0.02
CA SER A 87 11.50 1.08 -0.08
C SER A 87 12.78 0.53 0.56
N PRO A 88 13.70 -0.05 -0.25
CA PRO A 88 14.96 -0.60 0.25
C PRO A 88 15.87 0.42 0.94
N TRP A 89 15.79 1.70 0.54
CA TRP A 89 16.52 2.79 1.18
C TRP A 89 15.99 3.10 2.57
N ALA A 90 14.67 3.02 2.78
CA ALA A 90 14.02 3.19 4.08
C ALA A 90 13.99 1.89 4.92
N LEU A 91 14.50 0.76 4.41
CA LEU A 91 14.36 -0.57 5.02
C LEU A 91 12.89 -0.95 5.28
N LEU A 92 11.99 -0.46 4.43
CA LEU A 92 10.56 -0.70 4.52
C LEU A 92 10.15 -1.77 3.50
N ASN A 93 9.52 -2.83 3.98
CA ASN A 93 8.80 -3.80 3.15
C ASN A 93 7.39 -3.96 3.71
N ALA A 94 6.45 -3.20 3.15
CA ALA A 94 5.02 -3.22 3.45
C ALA A 94 4.26 -3.86 2.28
N SER A 95 4.72 -5.04 1.84
CA SER A 95 4.16 -5.76 0.70
C SER A 95 3.78 -7.19 1.04
N HIS A 96 2.97 -7.79 0.16
CA HIS A 96 2.61 -9.20 0.18
C HIS A 96 3.52 -10.03 -0.75
N ALA A 97 4.78 -9.62 -0.96
CA ALA A 97 5.73 -10.36 -1.77
C ALA A 97 6.09 -11.70 -1.08
N ASP A 98 5.93 -12.81 -1.81
CA ASP A 98 6.29 -14.14 -1.33
C ASP A 98 7.80 -14.20 -1.02
N GLY A 99 8.17 -14.86 0.09
CA GLY A 99 9.58 -15.08 0.47
C GLY A 99 10.24 -13.97 1.30
N GLY A 100 9.60 -12.81 1.46
CA GLY A 100 10.08 -11.74 2.35
C GLY A 100 11.44 -11.12 1.98
N SER A 101 11.98 -11.45 0.81
CA SER A 101 13.21 -10.82 0.31
C SER A 101 12.88 -9.36 -0.06
N THR A 102 13.68 -8.45 0.51
CA THR A 102 13.63 -7.04 0.11
C THR A 102 14.65 -6.88 -1.02
N PRO A 103 14.28 -6.35 -2.19
CA PRO A 103 15.21 -6.14 -3.29
C PRO A 103 16.37 -5.25 -2.85
N LYS A 104 17.49 -5.38 -3.55
CA LYS A 104 18.68 -4.58 -3.26
C LYS A 104 18.39 -3.10 -3.49
N ARG A 105 19.12 -2.24 -2.78
CA ARG A 105 19.08 -0.79 -3.00
C ARG A 105 19.55 -0.49 -4.43
N GLY A 106 18.73 0.20 -5.18
CA GLY A 106 19.07 0.73 -6.50
C GLY A 106 18.45 2.11 -6.73
N THR A 107 18.44 2.53 -7.99
CA THR A 107 17.98 3.87 -8.40
C THR A 107 16.68 3.85 -9.21
N VAL A 108 16.17 2.67 -9.55
CA VAL A 108 14.98 2.52 -10.38
C VAL A 108 13.74 2.49 -9.49
N ALA A 109 12.77 3.38 -9.72
CA ALA A 109 11.45 3.27 -9.12
C ALA A 109 10.54 2.45 -10.05
N PHE A 110 9.83 1.47 -9.47
CA PHE A 110 8.85 0.67 -10.18
C PHE A 110 7.45 0.96 -9.65
N ILE A 111 6.53 1.29 -10.56
CA ILE A 111 5.11 1.50 -10.25
C ILE A 111 4.28 0.53 -11.07
N SER A 112 3.32 -0.13 -10.42
CA SER A 112 2.33 -0.96 -11.09
C SER A 112 0.91 -0.60 -10.67
N GLN A 113 0.06 -0.24 -11.64
CA GLN A 113 -1.37 -0.07 -11.45
C GLN A 113 -2.09 -1.40 -11.18
N SER A 114 -1.48 -2.50 -11.53
CA SER A 114 -2.20 -3.75 -11.56
C SER A 114 -2.45 -4.29 -10.14
N GLY A 115 -3.72 -4.51 -9.81
CA GLY A 115 -4.12 -4.99 -8.50
C GLY A 115 -3.74 -6.45 -8.23
N ARG A 116 -3.82 -6.84 -6.95
CA ARG A 116 -3.42 -8.17 -6.44
C ARG A 116 -4.04 -9.34 -7.21
N MET A 117 -5.31 -9.25 -7.60
CA MET A 117 -6.01 -10.32 -8.33
C MET A 117 -5.53 -10.56 -9.77
N GLN A 118 -4.91 -9.56 -10.43
CA GLN A 118 -4.51 -9.67 -11.83
C GLN A 118 -2.98 -9.67 -12.02
N SER A 119 -2.22 -9.06 -11.10
CA SER A 119 -0.76 -8.91 -11.25
C SER A 119 0.05 -9.13 -9.98
N GLY A 120 -0.52 -9.71 -8.92
CA GLY A 120 0.31 -10.24 -7.83
C GLY A 120 1.45 -11.13 -8.36
N ARG A 121 1.16 -11.90 -9.42
CA ARG A 121 2.14 -12.73 -10.13
C ARG A 121 3.19 -11.94 -10.93
N LEU A 122 2.82 -10.81 -11.55
CA LEU A 122 3.76 -10.00 -12.33
C LEU A 122 4.70 -9.24 -11.40
N CYS A 123 4.17 -8.65 -10.32
CA CYS A 123 4.98 -7.95 -9.34
C CYS A 123 5.98 -8.90 -8.67
N SER A 124 5.54 -10.08 -8.23
CA SER A 124 6.44 -11.10 -7.69
C SER A 124 7.46 -11.58 -8.72
N ALA A 125 7.05 -11.82 -9.98
CA ALA A 125 8.00 -12.23 -11.02
C ALA A 125 9.06 -11.17 -11.33
N ILE A 126 8.71 -9.88 -11.27
CA ILE A 126 9.68 -8.78 -11.45
C ILE A 126 10.64 -8.71 -10.26
N LEU A 127 10.15 -8.93 -9.03
CA LEU A 127 11.02 -9.01 -7.85
C LEU A 127 11.97 -10.21 -7.93
N ASP A 128 11.46 -11.38 -8.32
CA ASP A 128 12.27 -12.61 -8.50
C ASP A 128 13.33 -12.41 -9.60
N TRP A 129 12.94 -11.82 -10.74
CA TRP A 129 13.84 -11.49 -11.82
C TRP A 129 14.91 -10.48 -11.39
N ALA A 130 14.52 -9.44 -10.65
CA ALA A 130 15.46 -8.43 -10.16
C ALA A 130 16.46 -9.02 -9.16
N GLU A 131 16.04 -9.98 -8.33
CA GLU A 131 16.93 -10.72 -7.44
C GLU A 131 17.95 -11.57 -8.24
N GLN A 132 17.49 -12.25 -9.30
CA GLN A 132 18.36 -13.08 -10.17
C GLN A 132 19.35 -12.23 -10.98
N GLU A 133 18.91 -11.12 -11.55
CA GLU A 133 19.73 -10.23 -12.39
C GLU A 133 20.47 -9.16 -11.58
N ASN A 134 20.38 -9.21 -10.24
CA ASN A 134 21.04 -8.26 -9.34
C ASN A 134 20.65 -6.79 -9.58
N VAL A 135 19.40 -6.57 -10.00
CA VAL A 135 18.81 -5.25 -10.20
C VAL A 135 18.24 -4.75 -8.88
N GLY A 136 18.59 -3.52 -8.50
CA GLY A 136 18.07 -2.87 -7.31
C GLY A 136 16.96 -1.87 -7.61
N PHE A 137 16.06 -1.67 -6.65
CA PHE A 137 15.01 -0.66 -6.73
C PHE A 137 15.23 0.45 -5.71
N SER A 138 14.84 1.68 -6.06
CA SER A 138 14.69 2.77 -5.11
C SER A 138 13.37 2.60 -4.35
N HIS A 139 12.30 2.33 -5.10
CA HIS A 139 10.94 2.09 -4.63
C HIS A 139 10.26 1.06 -5.52
N PHE A 140 9.41 0.23 -4.90
CA PHE A 140 8.53 -0.70 -5.60
C PHE A 140 7.12 -0.50 -5.06
N VAL A 141 6.23 0.04 -5.89
CA VAL A 141 4.88 0.43 -5.47
C VAL A 141 3.85 -0.21 -6.37
N SER A 142 2.91 -0.94 -5.75
CA SER A 142 1.67 -1.33 -6.40
C SER A 142 0.57 -0.40 -5.91
N VAL A 143 -0.07 0.35 -6.81
CA VAL A 143 -1.12 1.31 -6.41
C VAL A 143 -2.52 0.71 -6.37
N GLY A 144 -2.71 -0.46 -6.98
CA GLY A 144 -4.00 -1.13 -7.04
C GLY A 144 -5.07 -0.23 -7.67
N ASN A 145 -6.20 -0.09 -6.98
CA ASN A 145 -7.37 0.63 -7.49
C ASN A 145 -7.24 2.16 -7.49
N MET A 146 -6.15 2.74 -6.96
CA MET A 146 -5.89 4.19 -6.94
C MET A 146 -7.07 5.01 -6.38
N THR A 147 -7.52 4.70 -5.17
CA THR A 147 -8.68 5.40 -4.59
C THR A 147 -8.38 6.77 -4.01
N ASP A 148 -7.10 7.04 -3.75
CA ASP A 148 -6.61 8.30 -3.21
C ASP A 148 -5.32 8.70 -3.95
N ILE A 149 -4.19 8.03 -3.66
CA ILE A 149 -2.94 8.25 -4.39
C ILE A 149 -2.99 7.59 -5.78
N ASP A 150 -2.67 8.37 -6.81
CA ASP A 150 -2.62 7.91 -8.19
C ASP A 150 -1.18 7.83 -8.74
N LEU A 151 -1.06 7.55 -10.04
CA LEU A 151 0.24 7.44 -10.71
C LEU A 151 0.96 8.80 -10.81
N ALA A 152 0.22 9.89 -11.01
CA ALA A 152 0.79 11.23 -11.15
C ALA A 152 1.41 11.67 -9.83
N ASP A 153 0.73 11.45 -8.70
CA ASP A 153 1.25 11.75 -7.36
C ASP A 153 2.59 11.02 -7.10
N LEU A 154 2.66 9.75 -7.50
CA LEU A 154 3.88 8.96 -7.35
C LEU A 154 5.00 9.43 -8.28
N ILE A 155 4.68 9.77 -9.53
CA ILE A 155 5.66 10.31 -10.47
C ILE A 155 6.23 11.62 -9.94
N ASP A 156 5.39 12.52 -9.43
CA ASP A 156 5.82 13.79 -8.84
C ASP A 156 6.70 13.56 -7.61
N TYR A 157 6.32 12.61 -6.74
CA TYR A 157 7.15 12.21 -5.61
C TYR A 157 8.52 11.70 -6.06
N PHE A 158 8.56 10.76 -7.01
CA PHE A 158 9.81 10.17 -7.49
C PHE A 158 10.68 11.12 -8.29
N ALA A 159 10.09 12.08 -9.00
CA ALA A 159 10.84 13.13 -9.70
C ALA A 159 11.66 14.00 -8.73
N SER A 160 11.21 14.13 -7.49
CA SER A 160 11.90 14.86 -6.43
C SER A 160 12.78 13.99 -5.53
N ASP A 161 12.69 12.66 -5.64
CA ASP A 161 13.40 11.72 -4.78
C ASP A 161 14.87 11.57 -5.20
N ARG A 162 15.78 11.92 -4.28
CA ARG A 162 17.23 11.80 -4.49
C ARG A 162 17.70 10.37 -4.77
N HIS A 163 16.92 9.37 -4.40
CA HIS A 163 17.26 7.96 -4.59
C HIS A 163 16.73 7.39 -5.91
N THR A 164 15.90 8.14 -6.64
CA THR A 164 15.32 7.72 -7.91
C THR A 164 15.95 8.52 -9.06
N GLN A 165 16.24 7.86 -10.19
CA GLN A 165 16.88 8.45 -11.38
C GLN A 165 16.06 8.28 -12.64
#